data_AF-A0A7Y7CIJ2-F1
#
_entry.id   AF-A0A7Y7CIJ2-F1
#
_cell.length_a   1.000
_cell.length_b   1.000
_cell.length_c   1.000
_cell.angle_alpha   90.00
_cell.angle_beta   90.00
_cell.angle_gamma   90.00
#
_symmetry.space_group_name_H-M   'P 1'
#
loop_
_entity.id
_entity.type
_entity.pdbx_description
1 polymer ?
#
loop_
_entity_poly.entity_id
_entity_poly.type
_entity_poly.pdbx_seq_one_letter_code
_entity_poly.pdbx_strand_id
1 'polypeptide(L)'
;MKKVLKIFAGFILIVFIAILLIPVFFKGKIKELIISEFAKNTEATIYFDDFNLSLLRNFPNFTLSLDEMGIIGTGVFAQDTLFKVGELSATVDLNQVLFG
;
A
#
# COMPACT_ATOMS: atom_id res chain seq x y z
N MET A 1 -25.71 10.60 -29.73
CA MET A 1 -24.78 9.44 -29.75
C MET A 1 -23.30 9.88 -29.71
N LYS A 2 -22.77 10.66 -30.67
CA LYS A 2 -21.35 11.06 -30.69
C LYS A 2 -20.86 11.84 -29.45
N LYS A 3 -21.70 12.71 -28.86
CA LYS A 3 -21.36 13.47 -27.64
C LYS A 3 -21.23 12.58 -26.40
N VAL A 4 -22.15 11.63 -26.22
CA VAL A 4 -22.12 10.65 -25.12
C VAL A 4 -20.86 9.79 -25.22
N LEU A 5 -20.52 9.32 -26.43
CA LEU A 5 -19.31 8.52 -26.64
C LEU A 5 -18.02 9.30 -26.31
N LYS A 6 -17.95 10.59 -26.68
CA LYS A 6 -16.80 11.45 -26.33
C LYS A 6 -16.67 11.66 -24.83
N ILE A 7 -17.78 11.90 -24.13
CA ILE A 7 -17.78 12.09 -22.66
C ILE A 7 -17.38 10.78 -21.97
N PHE A 8 -17.94 9.65 -22.40
CA PHE A 8 -17.62 8.35 -21.84
C PHE A 8 -16.14 7.99 -22.04
N ALA A 9 -15.60 8.23 -23.25
CA ALA A 9 -14.18 8.04 -23.52
C ALA A 9 -13.28 8.96 -22.66
N GLY A 10 -13.66 10.23 -22.50
CA GLY A 10 -12.94 11.15 -21.62
C GLY A 10 -12.98 10.72 -20.15
N PHE A 11 -14.12 10.24 -19.67
CA PHE A 11 -14.25 9.71 -18.31
C PHE A 11 -13.36 8.49 -18.07
N ILE A 12 -13.37 7.52 -18.99
CA ILE A 12 -12.49 6.34 -18.90
C ILE A 12 -11.02 6.77 -18.87
N LEU A 13 -10.63 7.73 -19.70
CA LEU A 13 -9.26 8.22 -19.73
C LEU A 13 -8.84 8.83 -18.39
N ILE A 14 -9.71 9.64 -17.77
CA ILE A 14 -9.45 10.26 -16.46
C ILE A 14 -9.32 9.18 -15.37
N VAL A 15 -10.23 8.21 -15.34
CA VAL A 15 -10.20 7.10 -14.37
C VAL A 15 -8.92 6.28 -14.53
N PHE A 16 -8.52 5.99 -15.77
CA PHE A 16 -7.30 5.25 -16.05
C PHE A 16 -6.05 5.99 -15.56
N ILE A 17 -5.96 7.29 -15.81
CA ILE A 17 -4.86 8.13 -15.29
C ILE A 17 -4.87 8.13 -13.76
N ALA A 18 -6.03 8.24 -13.11
CA ALA A 18 -6.12 8.21 -11.66
C ALA A 18 -5.60 6.88 -11.07
N ILE A 19 -5.97 5.74 -11.67
CA ILE A 19 -5.50 4.41 -11.23
C ILE A 19 -3.97 4.29 -11.32
N LEU A 20 -3.34 4.91 -12.31
CA LEU A 20 -1.88 4.89 -12.45
C LEU A 20 -1.18 5.86 -11.49
N LEU A 21 -1.79 7.01 -11.21
CA LEU A 21 -1.18 8.05 -10.39
C LEU A 21 -1.35 7.81 -8.88
N ILE A 22 -2.51 7.31 -8.42
CA ILE A 22 -2.78 7.09 -7.00
C ILE A 22 -1.65 6.28 -6.33
N PRO A 23 -1.19 5.13 -6.87
CA PRO A 23 -0.12 4.38 -6.24
C PRO A 23 1.15 5.22 -6.08
N VAL A 24 1.53 5.99 -7.10
CA VAL A 24 2.74 6.82 -7.10
C VAL A 24 2.68 7.91 -6.04
N PHE A 25 1.54 8.61 -5.92
CA PHE A 25 1.39 9.72 -4.97
C PHE A 25 1.25 9.27 -3.51
N PHE A 26 0.62 8.11 -3.26
CA PHE A 26 0.32 7.64 -1.91
C PHE A 26 1.34 6.64 -1.36
N LYS A 27 2.17 6.01 -2.21
CA LYS A 27 3.15 4.98 -1.82
C LYS A 27 4.00 5.39 -0.60
N GLY A 28 4.61 6.57 -0.65
CA GLY A 28 5.47 7.07 0.44
C GLY A 28 4.71 7.32 1.74
N LYS A 29 3.55 7.97 1.67
CA LYS A 29 2.73 8.28 2.85
C LYS A 29 2.24 7.02 3.57
N ILE A 30 1.82 6.01 2.83
CA ILE A 30 1.36 4.74 3.42
C ILE A 30 2.54 4.00 4.06
N LYS A 31 3.71 4.00 3.40
CA LYS A 31 4.94 3.43 3.97
C LYS A 31 5.27 4.05 5.34
N GLU A 32 5.28 5.39 5.42
CA GLU A 32 5.52 6.11 6.67
C GLU A 32 4.45 5.81 7.73
N LEU A 33 3.19 5.72 7.32
CA LEU A 33 2.09 5.39 8.23
C LEU A 33 2.27 4.00 8.84
N ILE A 34 2.64 2.99 8.04
CA ILE A 34 2.89 1.63 8.54
C ILE A 34 4.02 1.64 9.58
N ILE A 35 5.15 2.29 9.28
CA ILE A 35 6.30 2.33 10.19
C ILE A 35 5.94 3.06 11.49
N SER A 36 5.28 4.22 11.39
CA SER A 36 4.91 5.03 12.55
C SER A 36 3.85 4.35 13.43
N GLU A 37 2.83 3.75 12.84
CA GLU A 37 1.80 3.04 13.59
C GLU A 37 2.36 1.76 14.22
N PHE A 38 3.27 1.06 13.54
CA PHE A 38 3.96 -0.10 14.11
C PHE A 38 4.83 0.29 15.32
N ALA A 39 5.65 1.33 15.19
CA ALA A 39 6.50 1.81 16.27
C ALA A 39 5.71 2.36 17.46
N LYS A 40 4.52 2.92 17.22
CA LYS A 40 3.63 3.40 18.29
C LYS A 40 3.00 2.27 19.10
N ASN A 41 2.72 1.12 18.47
CA ASN A 41 2.03 0.00 19.10
C ASN A 41 2.97 -1.13 19.54
N THR A 42 4.27 -1.08 19.22
CA THR A 42 5.22 -2.17 19.50
C THR A 42 6.60 -1.67 19.92
N GLU A 43 7.29 -2.44 20.77
CA GLU A 43 8.70 -2.23 21.12
C GLU A 43 9.62 -3.03 20.18
N ALA A 44 9.39 -2.90 18.87
CA ALA A 44 10.12 -3.63 17.83
C ALA A 44 10.38 -2.73 16.62
N THR A 45 11.38 -3.08 15.81
CA THR A 45 11.70 -2.38 14.57
C THR A 45 11.28 -3.21 13.38
N ILE A 46 10.40 -2.67 12.55
CA ILE A 46 10.03 -3.26 11.26
C ILE A 46 11.05 -2.84 10.18
N TYR A 47 11.43 -3.77 9.32
CA TYR A 47 12.22 -3.50 8.12
C TYR A 47 11.62 -4.27 6.92
N PHE A 48 11.88 -3.77 5.72
CA PHE A 48 11.50 -4.37 4.45
C PHE A 48 12.35 -3.73 3.35
N ASP A 49 12.64 -4.47 2.29
CA ASP A 49 13.46 -4.00 1.17
C ASP A 49 12.62 -3.07 0.28
N ASP A 50 11.47 -3.57 -0.17
CA ASP A 50 10.58 -2.85 -1.06
C ASP A 50 9.14 -2.78 -0.53
N PHE A 51 8.45 -1.70 -0.92
CA PHE A 51 7.04 -1.51 -0.65
C PHE A 51 6.32 -1.33 -1.97
N ASN A 52 5.27 -2.09 -2.22
CA ASN A 52 4.48 -1.99 -3.44
C ASN A 52 3.03 -1.64 -3.13
N LEU A 53 2.44 -0.82 -4.00
CA LEU A 53 1.03 -0.45 -3.95
C LEU A 53 0.46 -0.64 -5.35
N SER A 54 -0.56 -1.50 -5.47
CA SER A 54 -1.18 -1.84 -6.74
C SER A 54 -2.69 -1.74 -6.66
N LEU A 55 -3.28 -0.91 -7.52
CA LEU A 55 -4.72 -0.88 -7.75
C LEU A 55 -5.17 -1.86 -8.82
N LEU A 56 -4.26 -2.28 -9.72
CA LEU A 56 -4.61 -3.11 -10.87
C LEU A 56 -4.82 -4.58 -10.51
N ARG A 57 -4.14 -5.08 -9.48
CA ARG A 57 -4.19 -6.50 -9.11
C ARG A 57 -5.57 -6.90 -8.55
N ASN A 58 -6.20 -6.03 -7.77
CA ASN A 58 -7.43 -6.33 -7.03
C ASN A 58 -8.51 -5.23 -7.15
N PHE A 59 -8.53 -4.47 -8.26
CA PHE A 59 -9.48 -3.37 -8.49
C PHE A 59 -10.94 -3.82 -8.24
N PRO A 60 -11.79 -3.03 -7.52
CA PRO A 60 -11.57 -1.65 -7.06
C PRO A 60 -10.71 -1.49 -5.81
N ASN A 61 -10.37 -2.58 -5.12
CA ASN A 61 -9.53 -2.55 -3.94
C ASN A 61 -8.06 -2.34 -4.33
N PHE A 62 -7.24 -1.95 -3.37
CA PHE A 62 -5.79 -1.88 -3.57
C PHE A 62 -5.06 -2.92 -2.75
N THR A 63 -3.96 -3.43 -3.31
CA THR A 63 -3.06 -4.36 -2.66
C THR A 63 -1.80 -3.62 -2.25
N LEU A 64 -1.43 -3.78 -0.99
CA LEU A 64 -0.15 -3.38 -0.41
C LEU A 64 0.71 -4.63 -0.29
N SER A 65 1.97 -4.57 -0.72
CA SER A 65 2.95 -5.64 -0.47
C SER A 65 4.22 -5.07 0.14
N LEU A 66 4.79 -5.82 1.08
CA LEU A 66 6.11 -5.60 1.68
C LEU A 66 7.00 -6.77 1.29
N ASP A 67 8.07 -6.49 0.55
CA ASP A 67 9.02 -7.50 0.10
C ASP A 67 10.20 -7.60 1.08
N GLU A 68 10.62 -8.83 1.36
CA GLU A 68 11.67 -9.16 2.34
C GLU A 68 11.43 -8.50 3.70
N MET A 69 10.18 -8.57 4.17
CA MET A 69 9.74 -7.97 5.43
C MET A 69 10.25 -8.76 6.63
N GLY A 70 10.71 -8.05 7.66
CA GLY A 70 10.99 -8.64 8.96
C GLY A 70 10.81 -7.68 10.12
N ILE A 71 10.91 -8.24 11.32
CA ILE A 71 10.78 -7.54 12.59
C ILE A 71 11.98 -7.92 13.45
N ILE A 72 12.71 -6.90 13.92
CA ILE A 72 13.83 -7.05 14.86
C ILE A 72 13.33 -6.59 16.24
N GLY A 73 13.68 -7.36 17.27
CA GLY A 73 13.35 -6.97 18.64
C GLY A 73 14.10 -5.72 19.08
N THR A 74 13.72 -5.16 20.23
CA THR A 74 14.52 -4.11 20.90
C THR A 74 15.06 -4.63 22.23
N GLY A 75 15.97 -3.87 22.85
CA GLY A 75 16.56 -4.22 24.15
C GLY A 75 17.37 -5.51 24.07
N VAL A 76 16.99 -6.51 24.89
CA VAL A 76 17.70 -7.80 24.95
C VAL A 76 17.60 -8.62 23.66
N PHE A 77 16.63 -8.32 22.81
CA PHE A 77 16.41 -8.98 21.52
C PHE A 77 16.88 -8.12 20.32
N ALA A 78 17.70 -7.09 20.55
CA ALA A 78 18.15 -6.18 19.50
C ALA A 78 18.97 -6.87 18.38
N GLN A 79 19.52 -8.05 18.64
CA GLN A 79 20.25 -8.85 17.66
C GLN A 79 19.44 -10.01 17.10
N ASP A 80 18.18 -10.17 17.54
CA ASP A 80 17.32 -11.27 17.15
C ASP A 80 16.24 -10.80 16.18
N THR A 81 16.09 -11.54 15.08
CA THR A 81 14.97 -11.38 14.16
C THR A 81 13.79 -12.19 14.67
N LEU A 82 12.74 -11.49 15.12
CA LEU A 82 11.54 -12.11 15.70
C LEU A 82 10.60 -12.67 14.62
N PHE A 83 10.62 -12.06 13.43
CA PHE A 83 9.80 -12.46 12.30
C PHE A 83 10.50 -12.11 10.99
N LYS A 84 10.43 -13.01 10.00
CA LYS A 84 10.93 -12.77 8.64
C LYS A 84 10.06 -13.50 7.63
N VAL A 85 9.68 -12.82 6.56
CA VAL A 85 8.89 -13.37 5.46
C VAL A 85 9.35 -12.76 4.13
N GLY A 86 9.28 -13.55 3.05
CA GLY A 86 9.68 -13.09 1.71
C GLY A 86 8.73 -12.04 1.13
N GLU A 87 7.42 -12.19 1.31
CA GLU A 87 6.43 -11.18 0.91
C GLU A 87 5.27 -11.21 1.92
N LEU A 88 4.87 -10.02 2.40
CA LEU A 88 3.62 -9.83 3.13
C LEU A 88 2.70 -8.92 2.31
N SER A 89 1.57 -9.45 1.87
CA SER A 89 0.58 -8.69 1.11
C SER A 89 -0.74 -8.53 1.86
N ALA A 90 -1.34 -7.34 1.80
CA ALA A 90 -2.66 -7.03 2.32
C ALA A 90 -3.53 -6.38 1.25
N THR A 91 -4.79 -6.79 1.14
CA THR A 91 -5.78 -6.12 0.28
C THR A 91 -6.68 -5.24 1.13
N VAL A 92 -6.81 -3.98 0.75
CA VAL A 92 -7.58 -2.97 1.49
C VAL A 92 -8.71 -2.45 0.59
N ASP A 93 -9.89 -2.34 1.17
CA ASP A 93 -11.06 -1.80 0.48
C ASP A 93 -10.89 -0.30 0.22
N LEU A 94 -10.91 0.09 -1.05
CA LEU A 94 -10.74 1.49 -1.45
C LEU A 94 -11.92 2.36 -0.97
N ASN A 95 -13.14 1.83 -0.94
CA ASN A 95 -14.30 2.59 -0.48
C ASN A 95 -14.19 2.92 1.00
N GLN A 96 -13.68 2.00 1.83
CA GLN A 96 -13.42 2.24 3.25
C GLN A 96 -12.38 3.36 3.44
N VAL A 97 -11.38 3.44 2.57
CA VAL A 97 -10.33 4.47 2.69
C VAL A 97 -10.78 5.84 2.18
N LEU A 98 -11.59 5.87 1.11
CA LEU A 98 -12.04 7.14 0.50
C LEU A 98 -13.27 7.73 1.20
N PHE A 99 -14.13 6.90 1.79
CA PHE A 99 -15.44 7.31 2.30
C PHE A 99 -15.74 6.84 3.74
N GLY A 100 -14.82 6.10 4.36
CA GLY A 100 -14.93 5.65 5.76
C GLY A 100 -14.37 6.62 6.77
#